data_AF-A0AAJ2KST6-F1
#
_entry.id   AF-A0AAJ2KST6-F1
#
_cell.length_a   1.000
_cell.length_b   1.000
_cell.length_c   1.000
_cell.angle_alpha   90.00
_cell.angle_beta   90.00
_cell.angle_gamma   90.00
#
_symmetry.space_group_name_H-M   'P 1'
#
loop_
_entity.id
_entity.type
_entity.pdbx_description
1 polymer ?
#
loop_
_entity_poly.entity_id
_entity_poly.type
_entity_poly.pdbx_seq_one_letter_code
_entity_poly.pdbx_strand_id
1 'polypeptide(L)' 'MNYHIEDITAFDNDNGSGIIARVVFHYETHLKSISVNVHIPLDKNASLAVIESRVFEEAKKQLKELAVEF' A
#
# COMPACT_ATOMS: atom_id res chain seq x y z
N MET A 1 -10.66 -12.52 3.40
CA MET A 1 -9.44 -11.80 3.80
C MET A 1 -9.81 -10.34 3.83
N ASN A 2 -9.79 -9.74 5.02
CA ASN A 2 -10.14 -8.32 5.19
C ASN A 2 -8.86 -7.50 5.11
N TYR A 3 -8.92 -6.32 4.52
CA TYR A 3 -7.80 -5.39 4.51
C TYR A 3 -8.29 -3.98 4.80
N HIS A 4 -7.36 -3.13 5.21
CA HIS A 4 -7.57 -1.69 5.32
C HIS A 4 -6.27 -0.98 4.95
N ILE A 5 -6.41 0.27 4.53
CA ILE A 5 -5.31 1.13 4.11
C ILE A 5 -5.21 2.25 5.14
N GLU A 6 -3.99 2.50 5.60
CA GLU A 6 -3.65 3.48 6.62
C GLU A 6 -2.53 4.40 6.12
N ASP A 7 -2.37 5.54 6.78
CA ASP A 7 -1.21 6.43 6.64
C ASP A 7 -0.90 6.91 5.22
N ILE A 8 -1.93 7.09 4.37
CA ILE A 8 -1.77 7.61 3.01
C ILE A 8 -1.24 9.05 3.09
N THR A 9 0.03 9.22 2.73
CA THR A 9 0.75 10.48 2.83
C THR A 9 1.41 10.78 1.49
N ALA A 10 0.98 11.88 0.85
CA ALA A 10 1.64 12.41 -0.33
C ALA A 10 2.83 13.30 0.08
N PHE A 11 3.94 13.21 -0.63
CA PHE A 11 5.09 14.08 -0.46
C PHE A 11 5.59 14.58 -1.81
N ASP A 12 6.11 15.80 -1.81
CA ASP A 12 6.69 16.49 -2.96
C ASP A 12 7.74 17.47 -2.42
N ASN A 13 8.99 17.03 -2.34
CA ASN A 13 10.09 17.78 -1.74
C ASN A 13 11.43 17.51 -2.46
N ASP A 14 12.53 18.09 -1.98
CA ASP A 14 13.86 17.96 -2.59
C ASP A 14 14.38 16.50 -2.64
N ASN A 15 13.80 15.60 -1.85
CA ASN A 15 14.14 14.17 -1.84
C ASN A 15 13.27 13.34 -2.81
N GLY A 16 12.38 14.00 -3.57
CA GLY A 16 11.53 13.39 -4.57
C GLY A 16 10.04 13.59 -4.30
N SER A 17 9.22 12.88 -5.06
CA SER A 17 7.77 12.92 -4.92
C SER A 17 7.15 11.54 -5.00
N GLY A 18 6.08 11.34 -4.25
CA GLY A 18 5.40 10.06 -4.17
C GLY A 18 4.23 10.07 -3.19
N ILE A 19 3.61 8.91 -3.07
CA ILE A 19 2.61 8.63 -2.04
C ILE A 19 3.10 7.40 -1.29
N ILE A 20 3.21 7.52 0.02
CA ILE A 20 3.50 6.41 0.93
C ILE A 20 2.19 6.02 1.62
N ALA A 21 1.95 4.73 1.76
CA ALA A 21 0.78 4.21 2.47
C ALA A 21 1.11 2.86 3.09
N ARG A 22 0.27 2.43 4.03
CA ARG A 22 0.38 1.12 4.67
C ARG A 22 -0.88 0.31 4.40
N VAL A 23 -0.71 -0.91 3.91
CA VAL A 23 -1.82 -1.86 3.72
C VAL A 23 -1.70 -2.97 4.73
N VAL A 24 -2.75 -3.20 5.51
CA VAL A 24 -2.77 -4.25 6.52
C VAL A 24 -3.78 -5.32 6.11
N PHE A 25 -3.27 -6.51 5.84
CA PHE A 25 -4.05 -7.69 5.48
C PHE A 25 -4.31 -8.54 6.72
N HIS A 26 -5.57 -8.75 7.08
CA HIS A 26 -6.00 -9.60 8.18
C HIS A 26 -6.41 -11.00 7.70
N TYR A 27 -5.86 -12.01 8.34
CA TYR A 27 -6.17 -13.43 8.12
C TYR A 27 -6.34 -14.17 9.45
N GLU A 28 -6.88 -15.40 9.41
CA GLU A 28 -7.29 -16.14 10.61
C GLU A 28 -8.17 -15.32 11.57
N THR A 29 -9.34 -14.88 11.08
CA THR A 29 -10.33 -14.22 11.94
C THR A 29 -9.80 -12.97 12.66
N HIS A 30 -8.95 -12.18 11.99
CA HIS A 30 -8.31 -10.97 12.53
C HIS A 30 -7.28 -11.21 13.64
N LEU A 31 -6.89 -12.46 13.91
CA LEU A 31 -5.86 -12.77 14.91
C LEU A 31 -4.43 -12.64 14.36
N LYS A 32 -4.27 -12.68 13.04
CA LYS A 32 -2.99 -12.49 12.36
C LYS A 32 -3.11 -11.42 11.28
N SER A 33 -2.05 -10.64 11.13
CA SER A 33 -1.98 -9.61 10.11
C SER A 33 -0.60 -9.51 9.49
N ILE A 34 -0.57 -9.08 8.23
CA ILE A 34 0.64 -8.66 7.51
C ILE A 34 0.46 -7.20 7.13
N SER A 35 1.43 -6.37 7.50
CA SER A 35 1.48 -4.95 7.13
C SER A 35 2.52 -4.75 6.03
N VAL A 36 2.12 -4.09 4.95
CA VAL A 36 2.97 -3.80 3.80
C VAL A 36 3.06 -2.28 3.64
N ASN A 37 4.28 -1.74 3.68
CA ASN A 37 4.53 -0.34 3.39
C ASN A 37 4.73 -0.18 1.88
N VAL A 38 3.97 0.72 1.30
CA VAL A 38 3.86 0.87 -0.15
C VAL A 38 4.29 2.27 -0.54
N HIS A 39 5.05 2.37 -1.64
CA HIS A 39 5.42 3.63 -2.25
C HIS A 39 4.95 3.62 -3.70
N ILE A 40 4.09 4.56 -4.07
CA ILE A 40 3.61 4.73 -5.45
C ILE A 40 3.94 6.15 -5.96
N PRO A 41 4.02 6.36 -7.29
CA PRO A 41 4.25 7.69 -7.85
C PRO A 41 3.16 8.69 -7.44
N LEU A 42 3.55 9.96 -7.29
CA LEU A 42 2.62 11.05 -6.99
C LEU A 42 1.71 11.31 -8.20
N ASP A 43 0.40 11.32 -7.96
CA ASP A 43 -0.60 11.69 -8.96
C ASP A 43 -1.59 12.68 -8.35
N LYS A 44 -1.35 13.98 -8.58
CA LYS A 44 -2.16 15.07 -8.00
C LYS A 44 -3.58 15.14 -8.57
N ASN A 45 -3.84 14.46 -9.69
CA ASN A 45 -5.13 14.45 -10.37
C ASN A 45 -5.96 13.21 -10.04
N ALA A 46 -5.36 12.20 -9.39
CA ALA A 46 -6.07 11.01 -8.97
C ALA A 46 -6.97 11.31 -7.76
N SER A 47 -8.17 10.72 -7.76
CA SER A 47 -9.00 10.69 -6.56
C SER A 47 -8.42 9.76 -5.50
N LEU A 48 -8.83 9.94 -4.24
CA LEU A 48 -8.39 9.06 -3.15
C LEU A 48 -8.70 7.59 -3.42
N ALA A 49 -9.88 7.27 -3.97
CA ALA A 49 -10.25 5.90 -4.32
C ALA A 49 -9.32 5.27 -5.38
N VAL A 50 -8.83 6.07 -6.34
CA VAL A 50 -7.85 5.61 -7.33
C VAL A 50 -6.49 5.36 -6.66
N ILE A 51 -6.08 6.25 -5.77
CA ILE A 51 -4.84 6.10 -4.99
C ILE A 51 -4.91 4.83 -4.13
N GLU A 52 -5.99 4.61 -3.40
CA GLU A 52 -6.24 3.41 -2.59
C GLU A 52 -6.16 2.13 -3.42
N SER A 53 -6.78 2.11 -4.60
CA SER A 53 -6.71 0.95 -5.51
C SER A 53 -5.28 0.67 -5.97
N ARG A 54 -4.50 1.70 -6.30
CA ARG A 54 -3.09 1.55 -6.71
C ARG A 54 -2.21 1.07 -5.56
N VAL A 55 -2.39 1.64 -4.37
CA VAL A 55 -1.71 1.22 -3.14
C VAL A 55 -1.98 -0.26 -2.84
N PHE A 56 -3.23 -0.68 -2.95
CA PHE A 56 -3.62 -2.06 -2.71
C PHE A 56 -2.99 -3.05 -3.70
N GLU A 57 -3.00 -2.73 -4.99
CA GLU A 57 -2.41 -3.60 -6.01
C GLU A 57 -0.89 -3.70 -5.88
N GLU A 58 -0.20 -2.60 -5.56
CA GLU A 58 1.25 -2.63 -5.31
C GLU A 58 1.58 -3.43 -4.03
N ALA A 59 0.79 -3.33 -2.97
CA ALA A 59 0.97 -4.16 -1.77
C ALA A 59 0.83 -5.67 -2.08
N LYS A 60 -0.14 -6.06 -2.90
CA LYS A 60 -0.30 -7.46 -3.33
C LYS A 60 0.87 -7.95 -4.18
N LYS A 61 1.39 -7.09 -5.05
CA LYS A 61 2.56 -7.39 -5.87
C LYS A 61 3.78 -7.67 -4.99
N GLN A 62 4.08 -6.80 -4.04
CA GLN A 62 5.19 -6.99 -3.09
C GLN A 62 5.04 -8.28 -2.28
N LEU A 63 3.82 -8.59 -1.80
CA LEU A 63 3.57 -9.85 -1.08
C LEU A 63 3.79 -11.08 -1.96
N LYS A 64 3.40 -11.01 -3.23
CA LYS A 64 3.60 -12.11 -4.19
C LYS A 64 5.09 -12.31 -4.47
N GLU A 65 5.85 -11.23 -4.64
CA GLU A 65 7.30 -11.29 -4.83
C GLU A 65 7.98 -11.93 -3.61
N LEU A 66 7.64 -11.48 -2.40
CA LEU A 66 8.14 -12.06 -1.16
C LEU A 66 7.81 -13.56 -1.03
N ALA A 67 6.58 -13.97 -1.36
CA ALA A 67 6.16 -15.37 -1.29
C ALA A 67 6.84 -16.28 -2.33
N VAL A 68 7.44 -15.72 -3.39
CA VAL A 68 8.23 -16.46 -4.38
C VAL A 68 9.70 -16.58 -3.95
N GLU A 69 10.19 -15.66 -3.13
CA GLU A 69 11.56 -15.70 -2.59
C GLU A 69 11.78 -16.74 -1.48
N PHE A 70 10.69 -17.26 -0.90
CA PHE A 70 10.70 -18.33 0.12
C PHE A 70 10.38 -19.71 -0.47
#